data_AF-A0A327Y185-F1
#
_entry.id   AF-A0A327Y185-F1
#
_cell.length_a   1.000
_cell.length_b   1.000
_cell.length_c   1.000
_cell.angle_alpha   90.00
_cell.angle_beta   90.00
_cell.angle_gamma   90.00
#
_symmetry.space_group_name_H-M   'P 1'
#
loop_
_entity.id
_entity.type
_entity.pdbx_description
1 polymer ?
#
loop_
_entity_poly.entity_id
_entity_poly.type
_entity_poly.pdbx_seq_one_letter_code
_entity_poly.pdbx_strand_id
1 'polypeptide(L)'
;MQKNQFGKNGKKVGYLVHLDPIQDNSIELYLESQVVSAILEETVGLKVEGYLSYKNNPAAATDFMEGLKKRQIDTIIVHDIEIFNKSIVDLFIQNGFHFIVVEIDEFNSKYRVFEIENNGKIDTSTVYLKRTNAQWHRLKTKYKKAISRNRIVAKNLNNICEHLGM
;
A
#
# COMPACT_ATOMS: atom_id res chain seq x y z
N MET A 1 -12.56 -7.93 -22.32
CA MET A 1 -11.86 -7.29 -21.18
C MET A 1 -10.64 -8.13 -20.85
N GLN A 2 -9.43 -7.61 -21.10
CA GLN A 2 -8.20 -8.30 -20.71
C GLN A 2 -8.09 -8.26 -19.18
N LYS A 3 -8.01 -9.44 -18.55
CA LYS A 3 -7.71 -9.56 -17.12
C LYS A 3 -6.22 -9.23 -16.96
N ASN A 4 -5.90 -8.13 -16.29
CA ASN A 4 -4.54 -7.89 -15.82
C ASN A 4 -4.15 -9.06 -14.92
N GLN A 5 -3.14 -9.83 -15.32
CA GLN A 5 -2.71 -11.03 -14.62
C GLN A 5 -1.79 -10.67 -13.46
N PHE A 6 -2.35 -10.01 -12.43
CA PHE A 6 -1.65 -9.85 -11.17
C PHE A 6 -1.54 -11.22 -10.49
N GLY A 7 -0.33 -11.60 -10.03
CA GLY A 7 -0.16 -12.76 -9.15
C GLY A 7 -0.13 -14.14 -9.81
N LYS A 8 0.41 -14.30 -11.02
CA LYS A 8 0.82 -15.64 -11.48
C LYS A 8 2.04 -16.11 -10.68
N ASN A 9 1.83 -17.16 -9.88
CA ASN A 9 2.79 -17.98 -9.11
C ASN A 9 2.88 -17.69 -7.60
N GLY A 10 1.93 -18.17 -6.79
CA GLY A 10 2.16 -18.47 -5.36
C GLY A 10 2.64 -17.30 -4.46
N LYS A 11 2.52 -16.06 -4.94
CA LYS A 11 3.09 -14.84 -4.35
C LYS A 11 2.31 -14.44 -3.11
N LYS A 12 2.95 -14.41 -1.93
CA LYS A 12 2.31 -13.83 -0.73
C LYS A 12 2.47 -12.31 -0.76
N VAL A 13 1.36 -11.63 -0.52
CA VAL A 13 1.25 -10.18 -0.63
C VAL A 13 1.25 -9.56 0.76
N GLY A 14 2.24 -8.71 1.05
CA GLY A 14 2.28 -7.87 2.25
C GLY A 14 1.76 -6.47 1.94
N TYR A 15 0.96 -5.91 2.83
CA TYR A 15 0.56 -4.50 2.74
C TYR A 15 1.59 -3.66 3.49
N LEU A 16 2.37 -2.88 2.74
CA LEU A 16 3.37 -1.99 3.29
C LEU A 16 2.76 -0.62 3.51
N VAL A 17 2.88 -0.16 4.74
CA VAL A 17 2.51 1.20 5.08
C VAL A 17 3.71 1.96 5.59
N HIS A 18 3.90 3.12 4.98
CA HIS A 18 4.86 4.12 5.40
C HIS A 18 4.31 4.89 6.59
N LEU A 19 4.97 4.77 7.74
CA LEU A 19 4.64 5.57 8.92
C LEU A 19 5.31 6.94 8.79
N ASP A 20 4.51 8.00 8.95
CA ASP A 20 5.02 9.36 9.04
C ASP A 20 6.04 9.46 10.21
N PRO A 21 7.22 10.06 10.00
CA PRO A 21 8.26 10.11 11.02
C PRO A 21 7.96 11.09 12.17
N ILE A 22 6.99 11.99 12.00
CA ILE A 22 6.61 13.06 12.92
C ILE A 22 5.29 12.72 13.63
N GLN A 23 4.35 12.09 12.91
CA GLN A 23 3.01 11.77 13.43
C GLN A 23 2.73 10.26 13.42
N ASP A 24 2.23 9.71 14.53
CA ASP A 24 1.78 8.32 14.54
C ASP A 24 0.41 8.19 13.84
N ASN A 25 0.47 7.80 12.57
CA ASN A 25 -0.72 7.54 11.74
C ASN A 25 -1.05 6.04 11.67
N SER A 26 -0.48 5.20 12.54
CA SER A 26 -0.58 3.73 12.44
C SER A 26 -2.02 3.19 12.49
N ILE A 27 -2.90 3.80 13.29
CA ILE A 27 -4.31 3.40 13.40
C ILE A 27 -5.07 3.71 12.11
N GLU A 28 -4.89 4.92 11.56
CA GLU A 28 -5.54 5.32 10.30
C GLU A 28 -5.11 4.38 9.18
N LEU A 29 -3.81 4.16 9.06
CA LEU A 29 -3.21 3.33 8.02
C LEU A 29 -3.62 1.86 8.13
N TYR A 30 -3.75 1.32 9.35
CA TYR A 30 -4.31 0.00 9.58
C TYR A 30 -5.75 -0.11 9.08
N LEU A 31 -6.59 0.88 9.38
CA LEU A 31 -7.99 0.86 8.95
C LEU A 31 -8.12 1.06 7.42
N GLU A 32 -7.27 1.88 6.80
CA GLU A 32 -7.20 2.00 5.34
C GLU A 32 -6.80 0.69 4.66
N SER A 33 -5.85 -0.05 5.25
CA SER A 33 -5.39 -1.34 4.72
C SER A 33 -6.50 -2.36 4.51
N GLN A 34 -7.54 -2.32 5.36
CA GLN A 34 -8.69 -3.22 5.27
C GLN A 34 -9.53 -2.94 4.02
N VAL A 35 -9.70 -1.65 3.68
CA VAL A 35 -10.42 -1.24 2.48
C VAL A 35 -9.62 -1.60 1.24
N VAL A 36 -8.30 -1.32 1.24
CA VAL A 36 -7.43 -1.65 0.12
C VAL A 36 -7.37 -3.16 -0.12
N SER A 37 -7.25 -3.96 0.95
CA SER A 37 -7.26 -5.43 0.85
C SER A 37 -8.53 -5.95 0.19
N ALA A 38 -9.70 -5.41 0.58
CA ALA A 38 -10.98 -5.78 -0.01
C ALA A 38 -11.10 -5.34 -1.49
N ILE A 39 -10.58 -4.17 -1.85
CA ILE A 39 -10.51 -3.71 -3.24
C ILE A 39 -9.63 -4.65 -4.07
N LEU A 40 -8.44 -5.00 -3.57
CA LEU A 40 -7.49 -5.87 -4.28
C LEU A 40 -8.05 -7.28 -4.49
N GLU A 41 -8.62 -7.88 -3.45
CA GLU A 41 -9.21 -9.22 -3.55
C GLU A 41 -10.33 -9.25 -4.60
N GLU A 42 -11.21 -8.23 -4.60
CA GLU A 42 -12.35 -8.19 -5.51
C GLU A 42 -11.95 -7.88 -6.97
N THR A 43 -10.92 -7.06 -7.17
CA THR A 43 -10.60 -6.49 -8.49
C THR A 43 -9.49 -7.23 -9.21
N VAL A 44 -8.52 -7.74 -8.45
CA VAL A 44 -7.32 -8.40 -8.99
C VAL A 44 -7.11 -9.79 -8.39
N GLY A 45 -7.97 -10.23 -7.48
CA GLY A 45 -7.90 -11.58 -6.88
C GLY A 45 -6.75 -11.74 -5.88
N LEU A 46 -6.11 -10.65 -5.45
CA LEU A 46 -4.98 -10.69 -4.53
C LEU A 46 -5.45 -10.62 -3.09
N LYS A 47 -5.03 -11.59 -2.29
CA LYS A 47 -5.24 -11.60 -0.84
C LYS A 47 -4.01 -11.05 -0.13
N VAL A 48 -4.22 -10.05 0.72
CA VAL A 48 -3.19 -9.49 1.59
C VAL A 48 -3.06 -10.40 2.82
N GLU A 49 -1.86 -10.91 3.07
CA GLU A 49 -1.56 -11.85 4.16
C GLU A 49 -1.28 -11.16 5.50
N GLY A 50 -1.05 -9.83 5.49
CA GLY A 50 -0.85 -9.07 6.72
C GLY A 50 -0.58 -7.60 6.51
N TYR A 51 -0.88 -6.83 7.56
CA TYR A 51 -0.50 -5.43 7.71
C TYR A 51 0.93 -5.35 8.23
N LEU A 52 1.79 -4.64 7.51
CA LEU A 52 3.19 -4.47 7.87
C LEU A 52 3.57 -3.00 7.73
N SER A 53 4.09 -2.43 8.80
CA SER A 53 4.55 -1.04 8.84
C SER A 53 5.99 -0.99 9.33
N TYR A 54 6.79 -0.09 8.78
CA TYR A 54 8.14 0.17 9.28
C TYR A 54 8.43 1.68 9.25
N LYS A 55 9.37 2.12 10.09
CA LYS A 55 9.82 3.52 10.09
C LYS A 55 10.69 3.77 8.87
N ASN A 56 10.45 4.88 8.18
CA ASN A 56 11.12 5.28 6.94
C ASN A 56 12.62 5.60 7.13
N ASN A 57 13.45 4.57 7.32
CA ASN A 57 14.90 4.68 7.29
C ASN A 57 15.55 3.44 6.65
N PRO A 58 16.73 3.57 6.01
CA PRO A 58 17.37 2.47 5.29
C PRO A 58 17.73 1.24 6.13
N ALA A 59 18.12 1.44 7.40
CA ALA A 59 18.48 0.34 8.30
C ALA A 59 17.25 -0.52 8.63
N ALA A 60 16.14 0.12 9.02
CA ALA A 60 14.87 -0.53 9.27
C ALA A 60 14.30 -1.21 8.02
N ALA A 61 14.51 -0.64 6.82
CA ALA A 61 14.11 -1.27 5.56
C ALA A 61 14.83 -2.62 5.34
N THR A 62 16.11 -2.71 5.71
CA THR A 62 16.91 -3.94 5.54
C THR A 62 16.41 -5.07 6.44
N ASP A 63 16.27 -4.81 7.74
CA ASP A 63 15.73 -5.79 8.69
C ASP A 63 14.30 -6.21 8.32
N PHE A 64 13.51 -5.26 7.84
CA PHE A 64 12.15 -5.51 7.41
C PHE A 64 12.10 -6.43 6.19
N MET A 65 12.94 -6.21 5.18
CA MET A 65 13.05 -7.09 4.01
C MET A 65 13.41 -8.53 4.39
N GLU A 66 14.32 -8.73 5.35
CA GLU A 66 14.62 -10.09 5.84
C GLU A 66 13.39 -10.74 6.48
N GLY A 67 12.62 -9.98 7.27
CA GLY A 67 11.36 -10.42 7.85
C GLY A 67 10.34 -10.83 6.78
N LEU A 68 10.23 -10.06 5.70
CA LEU A 68 9.36 -10.39 4.56
C LEU A 68 9.78 -11.68 3.87
N LYS A 69 11.08 -11.84 3.57
CA LYS A 69 11.62 -13.05 2.92
C LYS A 69 11.37 -14.29 3.78
N LYS A 70 11.56 -14.21 5.10
CA LYS A 70 11.24 -15.30 6.05
C LYS A 70 9.75 -15.69 6.00
N ARG A 71 8.86 -14.73 5.76
CA ARG A 71 7.42 -14.95 5.62
C ARG A 71 7.00 -15.37 4.19
N GLN A 72 7.96 -15.45 3.27
CA GLN A 72 7.76 -15.71 1.84
C GLN A 72 6.90 -14.64 1.16
N ILE A 73 6.91 -13.41 1.69
CA ILE A 73 6.29 -12.26 1.05
C ILE A 73 7.24 -11.76 -0.03
N ASP A 74 6.76 -11.64 -1.25
CA ASP A 74 7.54 -11.18 -2.41
C ASP A 74 6.88 -9.98 -3.11
N THR A 75 5.65 -9.63 -2.71
CA THR A 75 4.85 -8.56 -3.31
C THR A 75 4.42 -7.60 -2.23
N ILE A 76 4.62 -6.32 -2.49
CA ILE A 76 4.35 -5.22 -1.59
C ILE A 76 3.24 -4.36 -2.17
N ILE A 77 2.17 -4.16 -1.39
CA ILE A 77 1.15 -3.16 -1.69
C ILE A 77 1.55 -1.84 -1.05
N VAL A 78 1.38 -0.74 -1.77
CA VAL A 78 1.55 0.61 -1.23
C VAL A 78 0.32 1.48 -1.50
N HIS A 79 0.00 2.33 -0.52
CA HIS A 79 -1.02 3.36 -0.62
C HIS A 79 -0.30 4.68 -0.93
N ASP A 80 -0.60 5.26 -2.09
CA ASP A 80 0.04 6.47 -2.64
C ASP A 80 1.40 6.25 -3.35
N ILE A 81 1.61 7.04 -4.41
CA ILE A 81 2.88 7.16 -5.11
C ILE A 81 3.86 8.13 -4.40
N GLU A 82 3.39 9.00 -3.52
CA GLU A 82 4.26 10.00 -2.90
C GLU A 82 5.22 9.39 -1.86
N ILE A 83 4.91 8.18 -1.38
CA ILE A 83 5.78 7.43 -0.47
C ILE A 83 7.01 6.82 -1.17
N PHE A 84 7.11 6.93 -2.51
CA PHE A 84 8.24 6.41 -3.28
C PHE A 84 9.49 7.28 -3.11
N ASN A 85 10.13 7.21 -1.93
CA ASN A 85 11.54 7.55 -1.85
C ASN A 85 12.31 6.54 -2.72
N LYS A 86 12.82 7.02 -3.85
CA LYS A 86 13.49 6.21 -4.87
C LYS A 86 14.53 5.25 -4.29
N SER A 87 15.32 5.70 -3.32
CA SER A 87 16.40 4.88 -2.75
C SER A 87 15.90 3.63 -2.02
N ILE A 88 14.76 3.73 -1.34
CA ILE A 88 14.17 2.62 -0.58
C ILE A 88 13.50 1.64 -1.54
N VAL A 89 12.76 2.14 -2.51
CA VAL A 89 12.07 1.26 -3.47
C VAL A 89 13.07 0.55 -4.35
N ASP A 90 14.14 1.23 -4.79
CA ASP A 90 15.27 0.60 -5.47
C ASP A 90 15.86 -0.52 -4.62
N LEU A 91 16.01 -0.32 -3.31
CA LEU A 91 16.52 -1.34 -2.39
C LEU A 91 15.62 -2.58 -2.31
N PHE A 92 14.30 -2.42 -2.15
CA PHE A 92 13.36 -3.56 -2.17
C PHE A 92 13.39 -4.28 -3.52
N ILE A 93 13.48 -3.53 -4.61
CA ILE A 93 13.41 -4.09 -5.95
C ILE A 93 14.68 -4.84 -6.33
N GLN A 94 15.86 -4.33 -5.94
CA GLN A 94 17.12 -5.06 -6.00
C GLN A 94 17.08 -6.36 -5.18
N ASN A 95 16.25 -6.41 -4.14
CA ASN A 95 16.03 -7.59 -3.30
C ASN A 95 14.94 -8.54 -3.83
N GLY A 96 14.39 -8.30 -5.02
CA GLY A 96 13.44 -9.19 -5.69
C GLY A 96 11.97 -8.95 -5.36
N PHE A 97 11.63 -7.85 -4.68
CA PHE A 97 10.25 -7.53 -4.35
C PHE A 97 9.50 -6.88 -5.52
N HIS A 98 8.23 -7.25 -5.68
CA HIS A 98 7.26 -6.64 -6.60
C HIS A 98 6.43 -5.57 -5.89
N PHE A 99 5.99 -4.55 -6.62
CA PHE A 99 5.18 -3.46 -6.05
C PHE A 99 3.86 -3.29 -6.80
N ILE A 100 2.78 -3.21 -6.03
CA ILE A 100 1.45 -2.85 -6.52
C ILE A 100 1.00 -1.60 -5.79
N VAL A 101 0.65 -0.58 -6.56
CA VAL A 101 0.15 0.68 -6.03
C VAL A 101 -1.36 0.66 -6.07
N VAL A 102 -1.97 1.04 -4.95
CA VAL A 102 -3.39 1.33 -4.86
C VAL A 102 -3.54 2.79 -4.48
N GLU A 103 -4.25 3.54 -5.32
CA GLU A 103 -4.59 4.93 -5.01
C GLU A 103 -6.10 5.07 -4.89
N ILE A 104 -6.53 5.79 -3.86
CA ILE A 104 -7.93 6.09 -3.59
C ILE A 104 -8.11 7.60 -3.67
N ASP A 105 -8.90 8.05 -4.65
CA ASP A 105 -9.38 9.42 -4.75
C ASP A 105 -10.78 9.47 -4.14
N GLU A 106 -10.83 9.81 -2.86
CA GLU A 106 -12.09 9.82 -2.13
C GLU A 106 -13.04 10.92 -2.59
N PHE A 107 -12.50 12.09 -2.93
CA PHE A 107 -13.27 13.26 -3.35
C PHE A 107 -14.07 12.94 -4.61
N ASN A 108 -13.41 12.35 -5.61
CA ASN A 108 -14.08 11.89 -6.83
C ASN A 108 -14.67 10.49 -6.70
N SER A 109 -14.51 9.85 -5.54
CA SER A 109 -14.97 8.49 -5.26
C SER A 109 -14.46 7.46 -6.27
N LYS A 110 -13.16 7.49 -6.56
CA LYS A 110 -12.49 6.60 -7.49
C LYS A 110 -11.31 5.91 -6.85
N TYR A 111 -10.88 4.81 -7.44
CA TYR A 111 -9.62 4.15 -7.11
C TYR A 111 -8.94 3.67 -8.38
N ARG A 112 -7.63 3.44 -8.32
CA ARG A 112 -6.88 2.78 -9.39
C ARG A 112 -5.84 1.85 -8.80
N VAL A 113 -5.49 0.82 -9.56
CA VAL A 113 -4.49 -0.19 -9.19
C VAL A 113 -3.52 -0.35 -10.36
N PHE A 114 -2.23 -0.32 -10.08
CA PHE A 114 -1.20 -0.56 -11.10
C PHE A 114 0.06 -1.21 -10.51
N GLU A 115 0.77 -1.98 -11.33
CA GLU A 115 2.03 -2.62 -10.95
C GLU A 115 3.23 -1.76 -11.38
N ILE A 116 4.25 -1.74 -10.53
CA ILE A 116 5.56 -1.22 -10.88
C ILE A 116 6.40 -2.39 -11.36
N GLU A 117 6.54 -2.49 -12.69
CA GLU A 117 7.46 -3.43 -13.30
C GLU A 117 8.90 -3.01 -13.01
N ASN A 118 9.74 -4.00 -12.66
CA ASN A 118 11.16 -3.80 -12.43
C ASN A 118 11.95 -4.04 -13.72
N ASN A 119 12.32 -2.95 -14.40
CA ASN A 119 13.14 -2.97 -15.60
C ASN A 119 14.62 -2.67 -15.29
N GLY A 120 15.03 -2.65 -14.01
CA GLY A 120 16.38 -2.28 -13.57
C GLY A 120 16.69 -0.78 -13.59
N LYS A 121 15.73 0.08 -13.96
CA LYS A 121 15.80 1.54 -13.86
C LYS A 121 14.43 2.10 -13.51
N ILE A 122 14.12 2.14 -12.21
CA ILE A 122 12.88 2.77 -11.75
C ILE A 122 13.17 4.24 -11.56
N ASP A 123 12.91 5.00 -12.63
CA ASP A 123 12.84 6.44 -12.52
C ASP A 123 11.46 6.82 -12.01
N THR A 124 11.39 7.76 -11.05
CA THR A 124 10.11 8.26 -10.51
C THR A 124 9.24 8.75 -11.65
N SER A 125 9.80 9.41 -12.66
CA SER A 125 9.12 9.82 -13.89
C SER A 125 8.36 8.67 -14.58
N THR A 126 8.94 7.46 -14.62
CA THR A 126 8.30 6.29 -15.23
C THR A 126 7.13 5.78 -14.39
N VAL A 127 7.25 5.80 -13.07
CA VAL A 127 6.16 5.44 -12.15
C VAL A 127 5.01 6.46 -12.27
N TYR A 128 5.33 7.75 -12.33
CA TYR A 128 4.35 8.82 -12.56
C TYR A 128 3.63 8.70 -13.91
N LEU A 129 4.34 8.34 -14.97
CA LEU A 129 3.74 8.05 -16.28
C LEU A 129 2.79 6.84 -16.20
N LYS A 130 3.20 5.75 -15.56
CA LYS A 130 2.33 4.57 -15.35
C LYS A 130 1.09 4.91 -14.53
N ARG A 131 1.25 5.67 -13.44
CA ARG A 131 0.16 6.23 -12.63
C ARG A 131 -0.85 6.95 -13.53
N THR A 132 -0.37 7.87 -14.37
CA THR A 132 -1.23 8.68 -15.26
C THR A 132 -2.03 7.83 -16.25
N ASN A 133 -1.43 6.75 -16.75
CA ASN A 133 -2.08 5.84 -17.70
C ASN A 133 -3.02 4.81 -17.04
N ALA A 134 -2.90 4.59 -15.73
CA ALA A 134 -3.72 3.62 -15.02
C ALA A 134 -5.19 4.05 -14.95
N GLN A 135 -6.10 3.13 -15.29
CA GLN A 135 -7.52 3.40 -15.34
C GLN A 135 -8.10 3.66 -13.95
N TRP A 136 -8.87 4.74 -13.83
CA TRP A 136 -9.68 5.00 -12.64
C TRP A 136 -11.00 4.23 -12.69
N HIS A 137 -11.31 3.58 -11.58
CA HIS A 137 -12.54 2.83 -11.34
C HIS A 137 -13.38 3.53 -10.27
N ARG A 138 -14.71 3.39 -10.31
CA ARG A 138 -15.59 3.96 -9.29
C ARG A 138 -15.52 3.15 -8.00
N LEU A 139 -15.37 3.82 -6.85
CA LEU A 139 -15.52 3.19 -5.54
C LEU A 139 -16.98 2.74 -5.35
N LYS A 140 -17.17 1.46 -5.07
CA LYS A 140 -18.47 0.93 -4.64
C LYS A 140 -18.90 1.56 -3.33
N THR A 141 -20.21 1.72 -3.14
CA THR A 141 -20.81 2.31 -1.93
C THR A 141 -20.31 1.67 -0.63
N LYS A 142 -20.05 0.36 -0.62
CA LYS A 142 -19.49 -0.34 0.54
C LYS A 142 -18.12 0.19 0.96
N TYR A 143 -17.23 0.48 -0.01
CA TYR A 143 -15.90 1.02 0.26
C TYR A 143 -15.96 2.45 0.77
N LYS A 144 -16.81 3.30 0.15
CA LYS A 144 -17.03 4.67 0.62
C LYS A 144 -17.49 4.71 2.08
N LYS A 145 -18.45 3.86 2.43
CA LYS A 145 -18.97 3.75 3.81
C LYS A 145 -17.88 3.26 4.77
N ALA A 146 -17.06 2.29 4.35
CA ALA A 146 -15.96 1.78 5.17
C ALA A 146 -14.91 2.86 5.44
N ILE A 147 -14.44 3.55 4.40
CA ILE A 147 -13.46 4.66 4.52
C ILE A 147 -13.97 5.73 5.49
N SER A 148 -15.20 6.22 5.29
CA SER A 148 -15.78 7.25 6.15
C SER A 148 -15.90 6.81 7.62
N ARG A 149 -16.31 5.55 7.87
CA ARG A 149 -16.39 5.00 9.23
C ARG A 149 -15.00 4.86 9.85
N ASN A 150 -14.05 4.35 9.09
CA ASN A 150 -12.68 4.14 9.52
C ASN A 150 -12.02 5.45 9.97
N ARG A 151 -12.25 6.56 9.26
CA ARG A 151 -11.78 7.89 9.69
C ARG A 151 -12.34 8.34 11.03
N ILE A 152 -13.64 8.16 11.25
CA ILE A 152 -14.27 8.51 12.53
C ILE A 152 -13.66 7.67 13.66
N VAL A 153 -13.46 6.37 13.41
CA VAL A 153 -12.83 5.46 14.38
C VAL A 153 -11.37 5.86 14.65
N ALA A 154 -10.57 6.10 13.61
CA ALA A 154 -9.18 6.53 13.74
C ALA A 154 -9.05 7.80 14.56
N LYS A 155 -9.86 8.83 14.25
CA LYS A 155 -9.89 10.08 15.00
C LYS A 155 -10.22 9.86 16.48
N ASN A 156 -11.24 9.06 16.77
CA ASN A 156 -11.64 8.80 18.14
C ASN A 156 -10.56 8.03 18.92
N LEU A 157 -9.91 7.06 18.29
CA LEU A 157 -8.83 6.30 18.92
C LEU A 157 -7.60 7.18 19.16
N ASN A 158 -7.20 8.01 18.19
CA ASN A 158 -6.09 8.95 18.35
C ASN A 158 -6.36 9.93 19.50
N ASN A 159 -7.56 10.50 19.58
CA ASN A 159 -7.95 11.37 20.70
C ASN A 159 -7.86 10.66 22.06
N ILE A 160 -8.18 9.36 22.12
CA ILE A 160 -8.06 8.57 23.36
C ILE A 160 -6.58 8.38 23.70
N CYS A 161 -5.74 8.01 22.74
CA CYS A 161 -4.30 7.87 22.96
C CYS A 161 -3.66 9.16 23.47
N GLU A 162 -3.98 10.30 22.82
CA GLU A 162 -3.52 11.63 23.24
C GLU A 162 -3.94 11.95 24.69
N HIS A 163 -5.20 11.64 25.05
CA HIS A 163 -5.71 11.88 26.40
C HIS A 163 -5.03 11.00 27.46
N LEU A 164 -4.59 9.80 27.07
CA LEU A 164 -3.88 8.85 27.94
C LEU A 164 -2.37 9.08 27.98
N GLY A 165 -1.83 10.05 27.23
CA GLY A 165 -0.39 10.34 27.15
C GLY A 165 0.43 9.22 26.52
N MET A 166 -0.19 8.44 25.63
CA MET A 166 0.45 7.38 24.85
C MET A 166 0.94 7.87 23.50
#